data_AF-A0A8H3VSZ4-F1
#
_entry.id   AF-A0A8H3VSZ4-F1
#
_cell.length_a   1.000
_cell.length_b   1.000
_cell.length_c   1.000
_cell.angle_alpha   90.00
_cell.angle_beta   90.00
_cell.angle_gamma   90.00
#
_symmetry.space_group_name_H-M   'P 1'
#
loop_
_entity.id
_entity.type
_entity.pdbx_description
1 polymer ?
#
loop_
_entity_poly.entity_id
_entity_poly.type
_entity_poly.pdbx_seq_one_letter_code
_entity_poly.pdbx_strand_id
1 'polypeptide(L)'
;MFSIHFGHAIDYILYTIGELKQYSTILGNQRPETRIIDRSTNKTVETVNKTSPDQVLLQGILTSGTILSVHIRGGRAFASKPNFIWRIYGEKGEIEVTASGLGSNVGYDDEQILVDDFEKSTLETMSVDADEWDELPRQARNVARLYEALWKGERDGVATFDEAVGRHEMLDGIYEAWDKGQQGRLA
;
A
#
# COMPACT_ATOMS: atom_id res chain seq x y z
N MET A 1 4.22 -10.49 -2.92
CA MET A 1 3.11 -9.51 -3.01
C MET A 1 2.61 -9.13 -1.63
N PHE A 2 2.20 -10.09 -0.80
CA PHE A 2 1.63 -9.79 0.53
C PHE A 2 2.61 -9.08 1.48
N SER A 3 3.69 -9.72 1.92
CA SER A 3 4.60 -9.12 2.90
C SER A 3 5.35 -7.86 2.42
N ILE A 4 5.41 -7.61 1.11
CA ILE A 4 6.14 -6.47 0.52
C ILE A 4 5.17 -5.38 0.06
N HIS A 5 4.38 -5.64 -0.99
CA HIS A 5 3.49 -4.61 -1.55
C HIS A 5 2.34 -4.28 -0.62
N PHE A 6 1.63 -5.30 -0.10
CA PHE A 6 0.61 -5.05 0.91
C PHE A 6 1.22 -4.57 2.22
N GLY A 7 2.36 -5.13 2.65
CA GLY A 7 3.09 -4.69 3.84
C GLY A 7 3.40 -3.20 3.83
N HIS A 8 4.05 -2.68 2.78
CA HIS A 8 4.29 -1.24 2.65
C HIS A 8 2.99 -0.44 2.53
N ALA A 9 2.03 -0.93 1.74
CA ALA A 9 0.77 -0.22 1.50
C ALA A 9 -0.05 -0.03 2.77
N ILE A 10 -0.26 -1.10 3.54
CA ILE A 10 -1.01 -1.03 4.77
C ILE A 10 -0.28 -0.19 5.81
N ASP A 11 1.06 -0.23 5.82
CA ASP A 11 1.86 0.52 6.78
C ASP A 11 1.69 2.04 6.62
N TYR A 12 1.91 2.59 5.43
CA TYR A 12 1.72 4.03 5.22
C TYR A 12 0.25 4.46 5.36
N ILE A 13 -0.71 3.59 5.04
CA ILE A 13 -2.14 3.86 5.27
C ILE A 13 -2.38 4.01 6.78
N LEU A 14 -2.02 3.02 7.59
CA LEU A 14 -2.28 3.06 9.03
C LEU A 14 -1.46 4.13 9.75
N TYR A 15 -0.25 4.43 9.28
CA TYR A 15 0.51 5.59 9.75
C TYR A 15 -0.27 6.90 9.52
N THR A 16 -0.96 7.04 8.38
CA THR A 16 -1.68 8.27 8.02
C THR A 16 -3.02 8.41 8.73
N ILE A 17 -3.83 7.34 8.80
CA ILE A 17 -5.23 7.41 9.26
C ILE A 17 -5.49 6.68 10.59
N GLY A 18 -4.46 6.10 11.20
CA GLY A 18 -4.50 5.42 12.49
C GLY A 18 -4.50 3.89 12.40
N GLU A 19 -4.07 3.25 13.50
CA GLU A 19 -3.93 1.80 13.60
C GLU A 19 -5.25 1.03 13.69
N LEU A 20 -5.20 -0.27 13.38
CA LEU A 20 -6.35 -1.17 13.42
C LEU A 20 -6.74 -1.51 14.87
N LYS A 21 -8.04 -1.38 15.19
CA LYS A 21 -8.64 -1.87 16.44
C LYS A 21 -9.13 -3.31 16.32
N GLN A 22 -9.73 -3.64 15.18
CA GLN A 22 -10.23 -4.99 14.86
C GLN A 22 -10.29 -5.14 13.34
N TYR A 23 -9.97 -6.32 12.81
CA TYR A 23 -9.96 -6.53 11.37
C TYR A 23 -10.21 -7.98 10.99
N SER A 24 -10.54 -8.20 9.72
CA SER A 24 -10.67 -9.52 9.11
C SER A 24 -9.99 -9.51 7.75
N THR A 25 -9.27 -10.58 7.44
CA THR A 25 -8.53 -10.71 6.18
C THR A 25 -8.88 -11.97 5.41
N ILE A 26 -8.79 -11.89 4.08
CA ILE A 26 -8.83 -13.03 3.17
C ILE A 26 -7.60 -12.96 2.26
N LEU A 27 -6.82 -14.04 2.24
CA LEU A 27 -5.71 -14.25 1.31
C LEU A 27 -6.11 -15.30 0.27
N GLY A 28 -5.75 -15.06 -0.99
CA GLY A 28 -6.01 -15.98 -2.08
C GLY A 28 -4.83 -16.12 -3.03
N ASN A 29 -4.73 -17.27 -3.66
CA ASN A 29 -3.80 -17.54 -4.76
C ASN A 29 -4.62 -17.93 -6.00
N GLN A 30 -4.98 -16.93 -6.81
CA GLN A 30 -5.79 -17.12 -8.02
C GLN A 30 -4.90 -17.36 -9.26
N ARG A 31 -3.57 -17.31 -9.09
CA ARG A 31 -2.57 -17.60 -10.13
C ARG A 31 -1.53 -18.58 -9.58
N PRO A 32 -1.88 -19.87 -9.43
CA PRO A 32 -0.97 -20.87 -8.86
C PRO A 32 0.22 -21.20 -9.77
N GLU A 33 0.23 -20.72 -11.01
CA GLU A 33 1.29 -20.91 -11.98
C GLU A 33 1.80 -19.57 -12.51
N THR A 34 3.10 -19.47 -12.75
CA THR A 34 3.75 -18.29 -13.34
C THR A 34 4.65 -18.72 -14.48
N ARG A 35 4.57 -17.99 -15.60
CA ARG A 35 5.40 -18.24 -16.79
C ARG A 35 6.73 -17.50 -16.65
N ILE A 36 7.83 -18.22 -16.82
CA ILE A 36 9.16 -17.64 -17.01
C ILE A 36 9.27 -17.25 -18.48
N ILE A 37 9.54 -15.97 -18.72
CA ILE A 37 9.63 -15.38 -20.06
C ILE A 37 11.09 -15.08 -20.38
N ASP A 38 11.57 -15.61 -21.50
CA ASP A 38 12.85 -15.18 -22.06
C ASP A 38 12.69 -13.76 -22.60
N ARG A 39 13.47 -12.82 -22.07
CA ARG A 39 13.36 -11.39 -22.42
C ARG A 39 13.76 -11.08 -23.86
N SER A 40 14.64 -11.87 -24.47
CA SER A 40 15.13 -11.65 -25.83
C SER A 40 14.12 -12.08 -26.89
N THR A 41 13.38 -13.16 -26.61
CA THR A 41 12.42 -13.74 -27.55
C THR A 41 10.96 -13.44 -27.20
N ASN A 42 10.71 -12.94 -25.99
CA ASN A 42 9.39 -12.77 -25.39
C ASN A 42 8.54 -14.06 -25.37
N LYS A 43 9.20 -15.22 -25.38
CA LYS A 43 8.55 -16.54 -25.33
C LYS A 43 8.59 -17.10 -23.92
N THR A 44 7.57 -17.88 -23.57
CA THR A 44 7.58 -18.69 -22.36
C THR A 44 8.58 -19.82 -22.52
N VAL A 45 9.53 -19.90 -21.60
CA VAL A 45 10.53 -20.99 -21.55
C VAL A 45 10.14 -22.05 -20.53
N GLU A 46 9.42 -21.67 -19.48
CA GLU A 46 9.00 -22.58 -18.41
C GLU A 46 7.74 -22.02 -17.72
N THR A 47 6.96 -22.91 -17.10
CA THR A 47 5.90 -22.54 -16.17
C THR A 47 6.21 -23.16 -14.81
N VAL A 48 6.23 -22.34 -13.77
CA VAL A 48 6.54 -22.76 -12.39
C VAL A 48 5.36 -22.54 -11.46
N ASN A 49 5.27 -23.38 -10.43
CA ASN A 49 4.26 -23.23 -9.39
C ASN A 49 4.58 -22.02 -8.50
N LYS A 50 3.57 -21.18 -8.25
CA LYS A 50 3.60 -20.07 -7.30
C LYS A 50 2.68 -20.39 -6.14
N THR A 51 3.22 -20.47 -4.94
CA THR A 51 2.45 -20.69 -3.71
C THR A 51 2.05 -19.38 -3.03
N SER A 52 2.79 -18.28 -3.24
CA SER A 52 2.52 -17.00 -2.59
C SER A 52 1.16 -16.40 -3.01
N PRO A 53 0.45 -15.72 -2.11
CA PRO A 53 -0.86 -15.15 -2.39
C PRO A 53 -0.77 -13.99 -3.39
N ASP A 54 -1.80 -13.86 -4.21
CA ASP A 54 -2.00 -12.79 -5.20
C ASP A 54 -3.35 -12.06 -5.05
N GLN A 55 -4.15 -12.40 -4.04
CA GLN A 55 -5.29 -11.61 -3.58
C GLN A 55 -5.12 -11.34 -2.08
N VAL A 56 -5.35 -10.11 -1.67
CA VAL A 56 -5.38 -9.69 -0.26
C VAL A 56 -6.60 -8.82 -0.09
N LEU A 57 -7.54 -9.25 0.73
CA LEU A 57 -8.65 -8.44 1.19
C LEU A 57 -8.48 -8.21 2.68
N LEU A 58 -8.61 -6.96 3.12
CA LEU A 58 -8.68 -6.58 4.52
C LEU A 58 -9.85 -5.63 4.72
N GLN A 59 -10.64 -5.87 5.75
CA GLN A 59 -11.63 -4.93 6.22
C GLN A 59 -11.49 -4.80 7.74
N GLY A 60 -11.73 -3.61 8.29
CA GLY A 60 -11.55 -3.39 9.72
C GLY A 60 -12.10 -2.08 10.23
N ILE A 61 -11.92 -1.88 11.53
CA ILE A 61 -12.21 -0.64 12.22
C ILE A 61 -10.91 -0.12 12.81
N LEU A 62 -10.58 1.14 12.58
CA LEU A 62 -9.41 1.80 13.16
C LEU A 62 -9.68 2.17 14.63
N THR A 63 -8.63 2.49 15.37
CA THR A 63 -8.72 2.98 16.76
C THR A 63 -9.56 4.25 16.90
N SER A 64 -9.62 5.07 15.84
CA SER A 64 -10.49 6.25 15.71
C SER A 64 -11.98 5.93 15.53
N GLY A 65 -12.33 4.69 15.17
CA GLY A 65 -13.67 4.28 14.77
C GLY A 65 -13.93 4.33 13.26
N THR A 66 -12.99 4.84 12.45
CA THR A 66 -13.08 4.82 10.99
C THR A 66 -13.14 3.40 10.44
N ILE A 67 -13.97 3.16 9.43
CA ILE A 67 -14.05 1.88 8.73
C ILE A 67 -13.04 1.86 7.58
N LEU A 68 -12.23 0.79 7.51
CA LEU A 68 -11.24 0.57 6.47
C LEU A 68 -11.62 -0.62 5.59
N SER A 69 -11.43 -0.48 4.28
CA SER A 69 -11.49 -1.57 3.30
C SER A 69 -10.29 -1.47 2.36
N VAL A 70 -9.58 -2.59 2.19
CA VAL A 70 -8.38 -2.69 1.35
C VAL A 70 -8.50 -3.95 0.50
N HIS A 71 -8.29 -3.79 -0.82
CA HIS A 71 -8.14 -4.90 -1.75
C HIS A 71 -6.89 -4.69 -2.59
N ILE A 72 -5.94 -5.61 -2.47
CA ILE A 72 -4.74 -5.65 -3.30
C ILE A 72 -4.73 -6.95 -4.09
N ARG A 73 -4.47 -6.84 -5.39
CA ARG A 73 -4.40 -8.00 -6.28
C ARG A 73 -3.18 -7.97 -7.18
N GLY A 74 -2.64 -9.15 -7.45
CA GLY A 74 -1.61 -9.37 -8.43
C GLY A 74 -2.16 -9.57 -9.83
N GLY A 75 -1.24 -9.64 -10.80
CA GLY A 75 -1.55 -9.87 -12.21
C GLY A 75 -1.54 -8.59 -13.02
N ARG A 76 -2.15 -8.64 -14.21
CA ARG A 76 -2.12 -7.51 -15.15
C ARG A 76 -2.96 -6.35 -14.62
N ALA A 77 -2.32 -5.18 -14.61
CA ALA A 77 -2.93 -3.86 -14.43
C ALA A 77 -4.12 -3.64 -15.36
N PHE A 78 -5.06 -2.79 -14.95
CA PHE A 78 -6.09 -2.32 -15.85
C PHE A 78 -5.46 -1.28 -16.79
N ALA A 79 -5.55 -1.48 -18.10
CA ALA A 79 -4.68 -0.76 -19.05
C ALA A 79 -4.87 0.77 -19.09
N SER A 80 -6.07 1.27 -18.78
CA SER A 80 -6.44 2.68 -18.92
C SER A 80 -7.00 3.31 -17.63
N LYS A 81 -6.73 2.69 -16.47
CA LYS A 81 -7.17 3.18 -15.16
C LYS A 81 -6.00 3.19 -14.19
N PRO A 82 -6.02 4.05 -13.17
CA PRO A 82 -5.07 3.96 -12.08
C PRO A 82 -5.05 2.55 -11.50
N ASN A 83 -3.86 2.05 -11.17
CA ASN A 83 -3.71 0.73 -10.55
C ASN A 83 -3.69 0.81 -9.02
N PHE A 84 -3.61 2.03 -8.49
CA PHE A 84 -3.80 2.35 -7.09
C PHE A 84 -4.83 3.47 -7.00
N ILE A 85 -5.80 3.29 -6.11
CA ILE A 85 -6.81 4.27 -5.75
C ILE A 85 -6.99 4.15 -4.24
N TRP A 86 -6.71 5.22 -3.52
CA TRP A 86 -6.96 5.34 -2.09
C TRP A 86 -7.85 6.53 -1.85
N ARG A 87 -9.00 6.27 -1.22
CA ARG A 87 -10.01 7.30 -0.94
C ARG A 87 -10.22 7.42 0.55
N ILE A 88 -10.23 8.65 1.03
CA ILE A 88 -10.49 9.01 2.42
C ILE A 88 -11.78 9.83 2.43
N TYR A 89 -12.86 9.20 2.89
CA TYR A 89 -14.18 9.81 2.98
C TYR A 89 -14.32 10.53 4.32
N GLY A 90 -14.35 11.87 4.27
CA GLY A 90 -14.61 12.72 5.42
C GLY A 90 -16.01 13.33 5.39
N GLU A 91 -16.41 13.95 6.50
CA GLU A 91 -17.70 14.64 6.60
C GLU A 91 -17.77 15.93 5.77
N LYS A 92 -16.59 16.54 5.50
CA LYS A 92 -16.45 17.82 4.80
C LYS A 92 -15.92 17.69 3.38
N GLY A 93 -15.55 16.49 2.96
CA GLY A 93 -14.89 16.27 1.69
C GLY A 93 -14.34 14.88 1.54
N GLU A 94 -13.82 14.61 0.35
CA GLU A 94 -13.15 13.36 0.01
C GLU A 94 -11.76 13.66 -0.54
N ILE A 95 -10.77 12.89 -0.09
CA ILE A 95 -9.43 12.90 -0.66
C ILE A 95 -9.28 11.63 -1.50
N GLU A 96 -8.88 11.77 -2.75
CA GLU A 96 -8.51 10.64 -3.62
C GLU A 96 -7.03 10.74 -4.00
N VAL A 97 -6.28 9.68 -3.71
CA VAL A 97 -4.91 9.48 -4.20
C VAL A 97 -4.94 8.41 -5.28
N THR A 98 -4.42 8.72 -6.46
CA THR A 98 -4.29 7.76 -7.56
C THR A 98 -2.87 7.68 -8.08
N ALA A 99 -2.46 6.50 -8.55
CA ALA A 99 -1.16 6.30 -9.19
C ALA A 99 -1.15 5.06 -10.12
N SER A 100 -0.11 4.96 -10.95
CA SER A 100 0.14 3.78 -11.79
C SER A 100 0.53 2.51 -11.01
N GLY A 101 0.79 2.60 -9.70
CA GLY A 101 1.07 1.43 -8.86
C GLY A 101 0.97 1.69 -7.35
N LEU A 102 1.19 0.65 -6.56
CA LEU A 102 1.01 0.63 -5.10
C LEU A 102 2.18 1.27 -4.31
N GLY A 103 3.27 1.64 -5.00
CA GLY A 103 4.49 2.14 -4.38
C GLY A 103 4.45 3.63 -4.06
N SER A 104 3.35 4.18 -3.55
CA SER A 104 3.27 5.62 -3.22
C SER A 104 4.29 6.05 -2.17
N ASN A 105 4.82 5.11 -1.37
CA ASN A 105 5.98 5.36 -0.49
C ASN A 105 7.26 5.72 -1.27
N VAL A 106 7.37 5.33 -2.54
CA VAL A 106 8.44 5.72 -3.49
C VAL A 106 7.96 6.88 -4.39
N GLY A 107 6.67 6.89 -4.71
CA GLY A 107 5.98 7.86 -5.54
C GLY A 107 6.00 7.52 -7.04
N TYR A 108 5.11 8.16 -7.79
CA TYR A 108 5.02 8.07 -9.24
C TYR A 108 4.95 9.46 -9.90
N ASP A 109 5.34 9.56 -11.18
CA ASP A 109 5.18 10.81 -11.95
C ASP A 109 3.71 11.12 -12.25
N ASP A 110 2.87 10.07 -12.33
CA ASP A 110 1.43 10.15 -12.54
C ASP A 110 0.62 10.08 -11.23
N GLU A 111 1.27 10.23 -10.08
CA GLU A 111 0.58 10.29 -8.80
C GLU A 111 -0.23 11.59 -8.71
N GLN A 112 -1.50 11.49 -8.36
CA GLN A 112 -2.41 12.63 -8.25
C GLN A 112 -3.15 12.57 -6.91
N ILE A 113 -3.19 13.71 -6.23
CA ILE A 113 -4.00 13.92 -5.03
C ILE A 113 -5.12 14.89 -5.39
N LEU A 114 -6.36 14.43 -5.30
CA LEU A 114 -7.57 15.22 -5.49
C LEU A 114 -8.25 15.44 -4.15
N VAL A 115 -8.79 16.63 -3.95
CA VAL A 115 -9.58 17.01 -2.79
C VAL A 115 -10.90 17.57 -3.29
N ASP A 116 -11.98 16.87 -2.99
CA ASP A 116 -13.36 17.33 -3.19
C ASP A 116 -13.84 17.98 -1.88
N ASP A 117 -13.94 19.31 -1.86
CA ASP A 117 -14.41 20.10 -0.72
C ASP A 117 -15.94 20.28 -0.83
N PHE A 118 -16.69 19.64 0.07
CA PHE A 118 -18.15 19.66 0.04
C PHE A 118 -18.74 21.02 0.41
N GLU A 119 -18.08 21.77 1.30
CA GLU A 119 -18.57 23.08 1.74
C GLU A 119 -18.40 24.12 0.61
N LYS A 120 -17.29 24.05 -0.13
CA LYS A 120 -17.02 24.96 -1.26
C LYS A 120 -17.55 24.46 -2.60
N SER A 121 -17.90 23.17 -2.70
CA SER A 121 -18.23 22.49 -3.95
C SER A 121 -17.11 22.63 -4.99
N THR A 122 -15.86 22.47 -4.56
CA THR A 122 -14.67 22.57 -5.41
C THR A 122 -13.93 21.24 -5.46
N LEU A 123 -13.43 20.90 -6.64
CA LEU A 123 -12.48 19.80 -6.84
C LEU A 123 -11.11 20.38 -7.14
N GLU A 124 -10.16 20.15 -6.24
CA GLU A 124 -8.83 20.72 -6.30
C GLU A 124 -7.78 19.60 -6.46
N THR A 125 -6.81 19.82 -7.35
CA THR A 125 -5.62 18.96 -7.40
C THR A 125 -4.57 19.54 -6.47
N MET A 126 -4.12 18.76 -5.50
CA MET A 126 -3.02 19.14 -4.61
C MET A 126 -1.68 18.65 -5.15
N SER A 127 -0.66 19.47 -4.94
CA SER A 127 0.74 19.11 -5.09
C SER A 127 1.38 18.92 -3.72
N VAL A 128 2.27 17.94 -3.61
CA VAL A 128 3.18 17.84 -2.47
C VAL A 128 4.25 18.92 -2.60
N ASP A 129 4.61 19.55 -1.49
CA ASP A 129 5.67 20.56 -1.47
C ASP A 129 7.00 19.95 -1.92
N ALA A 130 7.71 20.67 -2.80
CA ALA A 130 9.04 20.28 -3.23
C ALA A 130 10.09 20.67 -2.18
N ASP A 131 11.12 19.85 -2.03
CA ASP A 131 12.29 20.15 -1.23
C ASP A 131 13.59 19.91 -2.01
N GLU A 132 14.74 20.05 -1.34
CA GLU A 132 16.05 19.87 -1.96
C GLU A 132 16.31 18.44 -2.47
N TRP A 133 15.60 17.44 -1.94
CA TRP A 133 15.73 16.06 -2.38
C TRP A 133 15.03 15.78 -3.70
N ASP A 134 14.17 16.68 -4.19
CA ASP A 134 13.52 16.53 -5.49
C ASP A 134 14.49 16.56 -6.68
N GLU A 135 15.73 17.03 -6.49
CA GLU A 135 16.81 16.93 -7.47
C GLU A 135 17.32 15.48 -7.66
N LEU A 136 17.12 14.61 -6.67
CA LEU A 136 17.53 13.21 -6.74
C LEU A 136 16.55 12.38 -7.62
N PRO A 137 17.01 11.23 -8.14
CA PRO A 137 16.11 10.23 -8.71
C PRO A 137 14.99 9.90 -7.73
N ARG A 138 13.74 9.82 -8.21
CA ARG A 138 12.53 9.64 -7.40
C ARG A 138 12.67 8.54 -6.32
N GLN A 139 13.28 7.41 -6.69
CA GLN A 139 13.46 6.27 -5.81
C GLN A 139 14.41 6.52 -4.64
N ALA A 140 15.21 7.58 -4.69
CA ALA A 140 16.14 7.96 -3.63
C ALA A 140 15.56 9.04 -2.70
N ARG A 141 14.48 9.73 -3.08
CA ARG A 141 13.99 10.92 -2.36
C ARG A 141 13.48 10.60 -0.96
N ASN A 142 12.64 9.57 -0.83
CA ASN A 142 12.12 9.12 0.47
C ASN A 142 13.25 8.62 1.40
N VAL A 143 14.24 7.91 0.85
CA VAL A 143 15.42 7.44 1.59
C VAL A 143 16.28 8.63 2.01
N ALA A 144 16.48 9.63 1.15
CA ALA A 144 17.24 10.83 1.50
C ALA A 144 16.60 11.58 2.67
N ARG A 145 15.28 11.78 2.63
CA ARG A 145 14.49 12.37 3.74
C ARG A 145 14.64 11.57 5.04
N LEU A 146 14.61 10.24 4.95
CA LEU A 146 14.85 9.37 6.12
C LEU A 146 16.26 9.55 6.71
N TYR A 147 17.29 9.59 5.86
CA TYR A 147 18.67 9.80 6.33
C TYR A 147 18.87 11.20 6.91
N GLU A 148 18.25 12.22 6.33
CA GLU A 148 18.26 13.58 6.85
C GLU A 148 17.62 13.65 8.24
N ALA A 149 16.43 13.06 8.42
CA ALA A 149 15.74 13.01 9.69
C ALA A 149 16.60 12.30 10.76
N LEU A 150 17.21 11.16 10.41
CA LEU A 150 18.14 10.43 11.29
C LEU A 150 19.36 11.29 11.68
N TRP A 151 19.94 12.02 10.73
CA TRP A 151 21.08 12.91 10.97
C TRP A 151 20.72 14.06 11.91
N LYS A 152 19.53 14.66 11.74
CA LYS A 152 19.01 15.73 12.60
C LYS A 152 18.54 15.23 13.97
N GLY A 153 18.49 13.92 14.19
CA GLY A 153 17.97 13.31 15.42
C GLY A 153 16.45 13.42 15.55
N GLU A 154 15.76 13.63 14.44
CA GLU A 154 14.30 13.64 14.37
C GLU A 154 13.76 12.24 14.64
N ARG A 155 12.59 12.19 15.29
CA ARG A 155 11.92 10.94 15.68
C ARG A 155 10.55 10.80 15.03
N ASP A 156 9.91 11.93 14.74
CA ASP A 156 8.65 11.95 14.02
C ASP A 156 8.86 11.52 12.56
N GLY A 157 8.00 10.67 12.02
CA GLY A 157 8.14 10.13 10.66
C GLY A 157 9.29 9.13 10.45
N VAL A 158 10.07 8.78 11.48
CA VAL A 158 11.16 7.80 11.38
C VAL A 158 10.73 6.49 12.01
N ALA A 159 10.46 5.49 11.16
CA ALA A 159 10.07 4.16 11.60
C ALA A 159 11.16 3.48 12.45
N THR A 160 10.73 2.79 13.49
CA THR A 160 11.54 2.04 14.44
C THR A 160 11.44 0.53 14.20
N PHE A 161 12.34 -0.24 14.82
CA PHE A 161 12.25 -1.71 14.77
C PHE A 161 11.05 -2.25 15.55
N ASP A 162 10.60 -1.57 16.61
CA ASP A 162 9.42 -1.99 17.37
C ASP A 162 8.15 -1.87 16.52
N GLU A 163 8.01 -0.79 15.75
CA GLU A 163 6.92 -0.61 14.78
C GLU A 163 7.00 -1.66 13.65
N ALA A 164 8.20 -1.94 13.15
CA ALA A 164 8.41 -2.99 12.15
C ALA A 164 8.01 -4.38 12.68
N VAL A 165 8.36 -4.69 13.94
CA VAL A 165 7.96 -5.94 14.60
C VAL A 165 6.44 -6.02 14.71
N GLY A 166 5.77 -4.96 15.18
CA GLY A 166 4.30 -4.94 15.26
C GLY A 166 3.62 -5.17 13.91
N ARG A 167 4.14 -4.56 12.84
CA ARG A 167 3.67 -4.81 11.47
C ARG A 167 3.89 -6.26 11.05
N HIS A 168 5.05 -6.84 11.38
CA HIS A 168 5.36 -8.22 11.06
C HIS A 168 4.50 -9.23 11.84
N GLU A 169 4.20 -8.98 13.12
CA GLU A 169 3.27 -9.78 13.92
C GLU A 169 1.87 -9.82 13.30
N MET A 170 1.37 -8.67 12.82
CA MET A 170 0.11 -8.61 12.07
C MET A 170 0.16 -9.48 10.80
N LEU A 171 1.21 -9.34 10.00
CA LEU A 171 1.37 -10.10 8.74
C LEU A 171 1.49 -11.60 8.99
N ASP A 172 2.22 -12.02 10.03
CA ASP A 172 2.35 -13.42 10.43
C ASP A 172 1.02 -13.99 10.90
N GLY A 173 0.26 -13.27 11.73
CA GLY A 173 -1.08 -13.69 12.16
C GLY A 173 -2.04 -13.92 10.97
N ILE A 174 -1.95 -13.08 9.94
CA ILE A 174 -2.73 -13.24 8.71
C ILE A 174 -2.27 -14.49 7.92
N TYR A 175 -0.96 -14.72 7.81
CA TYR A 175 -0.42 -15.94 7.18
C TYR A 175 -0.86 -17.20 7.93
N GLU A 176 -0.76 -17.22 9.26
CA GLU A 176 -1.20 -18.33 10.07
C GLU A 176 -2.70 -18.62 9.87
N ALA A 177 -3.54 -17.58 9.84
CA ALA A 177 -4.97 -17.74 9.60
C ALA A 177 -5.24 -18.33 8.20
N TRP A 178 -4.45 -17.94 7.19
CA TRP A 178 -4.53 -18.56 5.86
C TRP A 178 -4.14 -20.02 5.87
N ASP A 179 -2.98 -20.37 6.43
CA ASP A 179 -2.46 -21.74 6.45
C ASP A 179 -3.41 -22.70 7.21
N LYS A 180 -4.07 -22.20 8.26
CA LYS A 180 -5.06 -22.94 9.04
C LYS A 180 -6.46 -22.98 8.38
N GLY A 181 -6.68 -22.25 7.28
CA GLY A 181 -7.99 -22.11 6.64
C GLY A 181 -9.02 -21.35 7.49
N GLN A 182 -8.56 -20.48 8.38
CA GLN A 182 -9.35 -19.72 9.36
C GLN A 182 -9.47 -18.23 9.02
N GLN A 183 -9.39 -17.91 7.73
CA GLN A 183 -9.56 -16.55 7.22
C GLN A 183 -11.00 -16.03 7.40
N GLY A 184 -11.17 -14.72 7.23
CA GLY A 184 -12.49 -14.08 7.31
C GLY A 184 -13.04 -13.96 8.75
N ARG A 185 -12.22 -14.31 9.75
CA ARG A 185 -12.53 -14.14 11.16
C ARG A 185 -11.98 -12.80 11.64
N LEU A 186 -12.66 -12.24 12.64
CA LEU A 186 -12.14 -11.07 13.36
C LEU A 186 -10.88 -11.49 14.13
N ALA A 187 -9.79 -10.76 13.87
CA ALA A 187 -8.56 -10.74 14.63
C ALA A 187 -8.65 -9.69 15.74
#